data_AF-A0A955BJ31-F1
#
_entry.id   AF-A0A955BJ31-F1
#
_cell.length_a   1.000
_cell.length_b   1.000
_cell.length_c   1.000
_cell.angle_alpha   90.00
_cell.angle_beta   90.00
_cell.angle_gamma   90.00
#
_symmetry.space_group_name_H-M   'P 1'
#
loop_
_entity.id
_entity.type
_entity.pdbx_description
1 polymer ?
#
loop_
_entity_poly.entity_id
_entity_poly.type
_entity_poly.pdbx_seq_one_letter_code
_entity_poly.pdbx_strand_id
1 'polypeptide(L)'
;GFGYYLNFGCEGDYWDLMVNYGEFHPMDLGDNLHDAVKRRGILKAIYHLTPHCDLWMQIIVENTIPRVIADAPQGAFFGVFGAQFTL
;
A
#
# COMPACT_ATOMS: atom_id res chain seq x y z
N GLY A 1 18.69 4.79 7.66
CA GLY A 1 18.26 4.44 6.30
C GLY A 1 17.74 5.66 5.58
N PHE A 2 17.47 5.53 4.28
CA PHE A 2 16.82 6.54 3.46
C PHE A 2 15.62 5.90 2.74
N GLY A 3 14.64 6.70 2.35
CA GLY A 3 13.49 6.19 1.60
C GLY A 3 12.78 7.30 0.85
N TYR A 4 11.92 6.90 -0.07
CA TYR A 4 11.11 7.82 -0.86
C TYR A 4 9.70 7.28 -1.03
N TYR A 5 8.78 8.20 -1.27
CA TYR A 5 7.37 7.92 -1.54
C TYR A 5 6.92 8.77 -2.72
N LEU A 6 6.23 8.12 -3.65
CA LEU A 6 5.57 8.74 -4.79
C LEU A 6 4.08 8.48 -4.66
N ASN A 7 3.27 9.52 -4.86
CA ASN A 7 1.82 9.43 -4.86
C ASN A 7 1.30 10.17 -6.09
N PHE A 8 0.50 9.47 -6.88
CA PHE A 8 -0.21 10.00 -8.03
C PHE A 8 -1.70 9.82 -7.81
N GLY A 9 -2.44 10.92 -7.84
CA GLY A 9 -3.89 10.95 -7.71
C GLY A 9 -4.54 11.53 -8.97
N CYS A 10 -5.72 11.04 -9.28
CA CYS A 10 -6.65 11.64 -10.23
C CYS A 10 -8.03 11.68 -9.59
N GLU A 11 -8.65 12.86 -9.60
CA GLU A 11 -9.99 13.10 -9.08
C GLU A 11 -10.91 13.38 -10.27
N GLY A 12 -12.09 12.79 -10.25
CA GLY A 12 -13.13 13.00 -11.25
C GLY A 12 -14.50 13.01 -10.60
N ASP A 13 -15.54 13.31 -11.38
CA ASP A 13 -16.89 13.56 -10.85
C ASP A 13 -17.48 12.40 -10.03
N TYR A 14 -17.04 11.17 -10.31
CA TYR A 14 -17.53 9.96 -9.64
C TYR A 14 -16.42 9.06 -9.10
N TRP A 15 -15.15 9.33 -9.43
CA TRP A 15 -14.05 8.43 -9.12
C TRP A 15 -12.83 9.20 -8.63
N ASP A 16 -12.28 8.73 -7.52
CA ASP A 16 -10.92 9.06 -7.11
C ASP A 16 -10.03 7.84 -7.27
N LEU A 17 -8.93 8.02 -8.00
CA LEU A 17 -7.93 6.98 -8.22
C LEU A 17 -6.60 7.43 -7.63
N MET A 18 -5.96 6.57 -6.86
CA MET A 18 -4.66 6.86 -6.24
C MET A 18 -3.69 5.69 -6.44
N VAL A 19 -2.48 6.01 -6.85
CA VAL A 19 -1.36 5.07 -6.94
C VAL A 19 -0.24 5.59 -6.06
N ASN A 20 0.16 4.79 -5.07
CA ASN A 20 1.29 5.09 -4.20
C ASN A 20 2.38 4.04 -4.39
N TYR A 21 3.62 4.49 -4.38
CA TYR A 21 4.78 3.63 -4.34
C TYR A 21 5.78 4.16 -3.32
N GLY A 22 6.28 3.28 -2.45
CA GLY A 22 7.29 3.61 -1.47
C GLY A 22 8.41 2.58 -1.44
N GLU A 23 9.64 3.06 -1.29
CA GLU A 23 10.82 2.23 -1.06
C GLU A 23 11.63 2.78 0.12
N PHE A 24 12.08 1.88 0.99
CA PHE A 24 12.90 2.19 2.15
C PHE A 24 14.14 1.31 2.19
N HIS A 25 15.30 1.96 2.22
CA HIS A 25 16.61 1.36 2.40
C HIS A 25 17.05 1.58 3.85
N PRO A 26 17.08 0.53 4.69
CA PRO A 26 17.58 0.64 6.06
C PRO A 26 19.07 1.01 6.09
N MET A 27 19.55 1.43 7.25
CA MET A 27 20.99 1.50 7.51
C MET A 27 21.39 0.14 8.06
N ASP A 28 22.50 -0.41 7.58
CA ASP A 28 22.94 -1.75 8.01
C ASP A 28 23.22 -1.77 9.52
N LEU A 29 22.51 -2.64 10.22
CA LEU A 29 22.70 -2.93 11.65
C LEU A 29 23.34 -4.32 11.87
N GLY A 30 23.60 -5.06 10.79
CA GLY A 30 24.13 -6.42 10.84
C GLY A 30 23.06 -7.49 11.08
N ASP A 31 21.79 -7.14 10.93
CA ASP A 31 20.65 -8.05 11.04
C ASP A 31 19.84 -8.04 9.75
N ASN A 32 19.91 -9.14 9.00
CA ASN A 32 19.21 -9.32 7.73
C ASN A 32 17.69 -9.05 7.82
N LEU A 33 17.06 -9.21 8.99
CA LEU A 33 15.64 -8.92 9.19
C LEU A 33 15.36 -7.40 9.14
N HIS A 34 16.31 -6.61 9.62
CA HIS A 34 16.21 -5.16 9.71
C HIS A 34 16.90 -4.44 8.55
N ASP A 35 17.81 -5.13 7.86
CA ASP A 35 18.64 -4.60 6.78
C ASP A 35 18.04 -4.85 5.38
N ALA A 36 16.88 -5.52 5.31
CA ALA A 36 16.18 -5.74 4.05
C ALA A 36 15.45 -4.49 3.53
N VAL A 37 15.66 -4.19 2.25
CA VAL A 37 14.93 -3.13 1.53
C VAL A 37 13.44 -3.48 1.45
N LYS A 38 12.59 -2.53 1.82
CA LYS A 38 11.12 -2.67 1.78
C LYS A 38 10.55 -1.85 0.64
N ARG A 39 9.65 -2.46 -0.13
CA ARG A 39 8.94 -1.85 -1.26
C ARG A 39 7.45 -2.11 -1.09
N ARG A 40 6.65 -1.06 -1.24
CA ARG A 40 5.19 -1.15 -1.17
C ARG A 40 4.55 -0.34 -2.28
N GLY A 41 3.74 -0.99 -3.11
CA GLY A 41 2.79 -0.37 -4.01
C GLY A 41 1.39 -0.39 -3.39
N ILE A 42 0.62 0.68 -3.58
CA ILE A 42 -0.78 0.74 -3.19
C ILE A 42 -1.57 1.33 -4.36
N LEU A 43 -2.60 0.62 -4.80
CA LEU A 43 -3.63 1.15 -5.69
C LEU A 43 -4.90 1.33 -4.86
N LYS A 44 -5.52 2.50 -4.92
CA LYS A 44 -6.81 2.78 -4.30
C LYS A 44 -7.75 3.35 -5.35
N ALA A 45 -8.99 2.86 -5.33
CA ALA A 45 -10.09 3.42 -6.10
C ALA A 45 -11.24 3.72 -5.15
N ILE A 46 -11.84 4.90 -5.30
CA ILE A 46 -13.04 5.33 -4.58
C ILE A 46 -14.08 5.69 -5.64
N TYR A 47 -15.31 5.22 -5.45
CA TYR A 47 -16.45 5.57 -6.25
C TYR A 47 -17.47 6.32 -5.39
N HIS A 48 -17.81 7.53 -5.80
CA HIS A 48 -18.79 8.37 -5.13
C HIS A 48 -20.20 7.95 -5.56
N LEU A 49 -20.84 7.09 -4.76
CA LEU A 49 -22.19 6.60 -5.06
C LEU A 49 -23.22 7.71 -4.82
N THR A 50 -23.06 8.45 -3.73
CA THR A 50 -23.83 9.66 -3.39
C THR A 50 -22.91 10.63 -2.64
N PRO A 51 -23.31 11.89 -2.39
CA PRO A 51 -22.53 12.81 -1.55
C PRO A 51 -22.25 12.34 -0.12
N HIS A 52 -22.93 11.27 0.33
CA HIS A 52 -22.85 10.72 1.69
C HIS A 52 -22.39 9.25 1.71
N CYS A 53 -22.05 8.67 0.56
CA CYS A 53 -21.72 7.25 0.44
C CYS A 53 -20.67 7.03 -0.64
N ASP A 54 -19.52 6.51 -0.21
CA ASP A 54 -18.42 6.13 -1.06
C ASP A 54 -18.20 4.62 -0.99
N LEU A 55 -18.00 3.98 -2.15
CA LEU A 55 -17.46 2.63 -2.23
C LEU A 55 -15.97 2.72 -2.48
N TRP A 56 -15.17 1.90 -1.83
CA TRP A 56 -13.72 1.95 -2.01
C TRP A 56 -13.10 0.56 -2.06
N MET A 57 -11.98 0.48 -2.77
CA MET A 57 -11.11 -0.68 -2.82
C MET A 57 -9.67 -0.22 -2.72
N GLN A 58 -8.85 -1.01 -2.05
CA GLN A 58 -7.43 -0.84 -1.95
C GLN A 58 -6.72 -2.17 -2.18
N ILE A 59 -5.71 -2.14 -3.05
CA ILE A 59 -4.80 -3.24 -3.30
C ILE A 59 -3.42 -2.80 -2.83
N ILE A 60 -2.79 -3.59 -1.99
CA ILE A 60 -1.44 -3.38 -1.47
C ILE A 60 -0.56 -4.51 -1.98
N VAL A 61 0.56 -4.14 -2.59
CA VAL A 61 1.58 -5.07 -3.06
C VAL A 61 2.87 -4.79 -2.31
N GLU A 62 3.43 -5.80 -1.65
CA GLU A 62 4.69 -5.69 -0.91
C GLU A 62 5.72 -6.65 -1.49
N ASN A 63 7.00 -6.30 -1.46
CA ASN A 63 8.03 -7.27 -1.79
C ASN A 63 8.17 -8.33 -0.69
N THR A 64 8.44 -9.57 -1.11
CA THR A 64 8.80 -10.62 -0.16
C THR A 64 10.12 -10.27 0.51
N ILE A 65 10.11 -10.24 1.84
CA ILE A 65 11.32 -10.12 2.66
C ILE A 65 11.59 -11.49 3.27
N PRO A 66 12.77 -12.09 3.02
CA PRO A 66 13.15 -13.33 3.69
C PRO A 66 13.10 -13.13 5.21
N ARG A 67 12.26 -13.88 5.92
CA ARG A 67 12.29 -13.95 7.38
C ARG A 67 12.94 -15.27 7.79
N VAL A 68 13.78 -15.22 8.81
CA VAL A 68 14.44 -16.41 9.41
C VAL A 68 13.48 -17.21 10.31
N ILE A 69 12.31 -16.64 10.68
CA ILE A 69 11.47 -17.18 11.79
C ILE A 69 10.26 -18.00 11.29
N ALA A 70 9.91 -17.95 10.02
CA ALA A 70 8.91 -18.86 9.44
C ALA A 70 9.12 -18.94 7.93
N ASP A 71 9.28 -20.15 7.39
CA ASP A 71 9.44 -20.45 5.95
C ASP A 71 8.25 -20.02 5.06
N ALA A 72 7.33 -19.21 5.59
CA ALA A 72 6.25 -18.63 4.83
C ALA A 72 6.65 -17.21 4.38
N PRO A 73 6.88 -16.97 3.07
CA PRO A 73 6.99 -15.62 2.57
C PRO A 73 5.73 -14.85 2.94
N GLN A 74 5.88 -13.66 3.55
CA GLN A 74 4.74 -12.80 3.82
C GLN A 74 4.05 -12.52 2.48
N GLY A 75 2.75 -12.84 2.40
CA GLY A 75 1.98 -12.71 1.16
C GLY A 75 2.14 -11.31 0.59
N ALA A 76 2.65 -11.23 -0.64
CA ALA A 76 3.01 -9.98 -1.32
C ALA A 76 1.81 -9.16 -1.78
N PHE A 77 0.58 -9.57 -1.44
CA PHE A 77 -0.65 -9.01 -1.99
C PHE A 77 -1.78 -9.00 -0.96
N PHE A 78 -2.37 -7.84 -0.74
CA PHE A 78 -3.53 -7.65 0.14
C PHE A 78 -4.59 -6.85 -0.59
N GLY A 79 -5.84 -7.29 -0.49
CA GLY A 79 -7.00 -6.57 -1.02
C GLY A 79 -7.96 -6.24 0.11
N VAL A 80 -8.40 -4.99 0.19
CA VAL A 80 -9.44 -4.54 1.12
C VAL A 80 -10.46 -3.76 0.32
N PHE A 81 -11.74 -3.96 0.61
CA PHE A 81 -12.83 -3.18 0.02
C PHE A 81 -13.84 -2.84 1.10
N GLY A 82 -14.61 -1.78 0.87
CA GLY A 82 -15.61 -1.35 1.82
C GLY A 82 -16.47 -0.22 1.29
N ALA A 83 -17.34 0.25 2.16
CA ALA A 83 -18.12 1.46 1.96
C ALA A 83 -17.84 2.42 3.14
N GLN A 84 -17.87 3.71 2.86
CA GLN A 84 -17.76 4.77 3.85
C GLN A 84 -18.99 5.66 3.74
N PHE A 85 -19.60 5.98 4.88
CA PHE A 85 -20.73 6.90 4.97
C PHE A 85 -20.30 8.15 5.73
N THR A 86 -20.57 9.32 5.15
CA THR A 86 -20.28 10.62 5.75
C THR A 86 -21.58 11.30 6.16
N LEU A 87 -21.68 11.63 7.45
CA LEU A 87 -22.82 12.34 8.06
C LEU A 87 -22.69 13.86 7.90
#